data_AF-A0A922VVT9-F1
#
_entry.id   AF-A0A922VVT9-F1
#
_cell.length_a   1.000
_cell.length_b   1.000
_cell.length_c   1.000
_cell.angle_alpha   90.00
_cell.angle_beta   90.00
_cell.angle_gamma   90.00
#
_symmetry.space_group_name_H-M   'P 1'
#
loop_
_entity.id
_entity.type
_entity.pdbx_description
1 polymer ?
#
loop_
_entity_poly.entity_id
_entity_poly.type
_entity_poly.pdbx_seq_one_letter_code
_entity_poly.pdbx_strand_id
1 'polypeptide(L)'
;MRMALALSLTLAQGACVATAPSAPATSEPVRVTNGGQPFLMWQGAAARKAADAQCGPRGVRSSIYDRFDRATGAWVYPGGCA
;
A
#
# COMPACT_ATOMS: atom_id res chain seq x y z
N MET A 1 41.62 6.66 -58.56
CA MET A 1 41.65 7.05 -57.13
C MET A 1 40.34 7.76 -56.80
N ARG A 2 39.47 7.16 -55.97
CA ARG A 2 38.24 7.78 -55.46
C ARG A 2 38.09 7.37 -54.00
N MET A 3 38.40 8.28 -53.08
CA MET A 3 38.13 8.15 -51.66
C MET A 3 36.70 8.63 -51.40
N ALA A 4 35.85 7.76 -50.87
CA ALA A 4 34.61 8.17 -50.23
C ALA A 4 34.85 8.14 -48.71
N LEU A 5 34.97 9.32 -48.11
CA LEU A 5 35.07 9.50 -46.67
C LEU A 5 33.75 9.08 -46.03
N ALA A 6 33.84 8.17 -45.06
CA ALA A 6 32.74 7.78 -44.18
C ALA A 6 32.42 8.92 -43.20
N LEU A 7 31.15 9.33 -43.13
CA LEU A 7 30.60 10.06 -41.99
C LEU A 7 29.41 9.27 -41.44
N SER A 8 29.71 8.39 -40.50
CA SER A 8 28.72 7.70 -39.67
C SER A 8 28.19 8.68 -38.62
N LEU A 9 27.00 9.27 -38.86
CA LEU A 9 26.29 10.04 -37.83
C LEU A 9 25.57 9.08 -36.87
N THR A 10 26.15 8.83 -35.72
CA THR A 10 25.48 8.20 -34.57
C THR A 10 24.77 9.30 -33.77
N LEU A 11 23.47 9.46 -33.96
CA LEU A 11 22.66 10.40 -33.19
C LEU A 11 21.74 9.69 -32.20
N ALA A 12 22.05 9.94 -30.93
CA ALA A 12 21.17 10.04 -29.78
C ALA A 12 20.38 8.80 -29.34
N GLN A 13 20.91 8.17 -28.29
CA GLN A 13 20.19 7.29 -27.39
C GLN A 13 19.05 8.07 -26.72
N GLY A 14 17.83 7.94 -27.23
CA GLY A 14 16.62 8.34 -26.53
C GLY A 14 16.38 7.41 -25.34
N ALA A 15 17.06 7.64 -24.23
CA ALA A 15 16.69 7.05 -22.96
C ALA A 15 15.37 7.70 -22.51
N CYS A 16 14.23 7.14 -22.96
CA CYS A 16 12.97 7.34 -22.29
C CYS A 16 13.09 6.68 -20.92
N VAL A 17 13.57 7.44 -19.93
CA VAL A 17 13.35 7.09 -18.54
C VAL A 17 11.85 7.20 -18.33
N ALA A 18 11.16 6.08 -18.45
CA ALA A 18 9.80 5.97 -17.98
C ALA A 18 9.86 6.18 -16.46
N THR A 19 9.62 7.41 -16.01
CA THR A 19 9.17 7.64 -14.63
C THR A 19 7.84 6.92 -14.53
N ALA A 20 7.89 5.64 -14.14
CA ALA A 20 6.68 4.95 -13.71
C ALA A 20 6.07 5.82 -12.61
N PRO A 21 4.78 6.18 -12.68
CA PRO A 21 4.14 6.79 -11.54
C PRO A 21 4.31 5.79 -10.40
N SER A 22 5.07 6.18 -9.37
CA SER A 22 5.06 5.50 -8.09
C SER A 22 3.65 5.65 -7.57
N ALA A 23 2.77 4.71 -7.93
CA ALA A 23 1.51 4.55 -7.23
C ALA A 23 1.90 4.45 -5.75
N PRO A 24 1.28 5.25 -4.86
CA PRO A 24 1.54 5.11 -3.45
C PRO A 24 1.36 3.62 -3.12
N ALA A 25 2.30 3.03 -2.40
CA ALA A 25 2.15 1.67 -1.91
C ALA A 25 0.93 1.68 -0.97
N THR A 26 -0.25 1.45 -1.52
CA THR A 26 -1.48 1.33 -0.77
C THR A 26 -1.40 -0.02 -0.10
N SER A 27 -0.88 -0.06 1.13
CA SER A 27 -1.09 -1.21 2.00
C SER A 27 -2.59 -1.51 2.01
N GLU A 28 -2.96 -2.74 1.69
CA GLU A 28 -4.36 -3.12 1.64
C GLU A 28 -5.03 -2.86 3.00
N PRO A 29 -6.29 -2.36 3.03
CA PRO A 29 -6.98 -2.11 4.27
C PRO A 29 -7.10 -3.39 5.11
N VAL A 30 -6.70 -3.29 6.38
CA VAL A 30 -6.84 -4.40 7.32
C VAL A 30 -8.23 -4.33 7.93
N ARG A 31 -8.97 -5.44 7.83
CA ARG A 31 -10.27 -5.62 8.48
C ARG A 31 -10.16 -6.73 9.51
N VAL A 32 -10.62 -6.47 10.73
CA VAL A 32 -10.57 -7.44 11.82
C VAL A 32 -11.93 -7.62 12.50
N THR A 33 -12.17 -8.85 12.93
CA THR A 33 -13.32 -9.28 13.74
C THR A 33 -12.81 -9.96 15.02
N ASN A 34 -13.68 -10.13 16.02
CA ASN A 34 -13.35 -10.73 17.30
C ASN A 34 -13.37 -12.27 17.20
N GLY A 35 -12.38 -12.84 16.50
CA GLY A 35 -12.31 -14.29 16.30
C GLY A 35 -13.51 -14.85 15.53
N GLY A 36 -13.95 -14.14 14.48
CA GLY A 36 -15.15 -14.49 13.72
C GLY A 36 -16.45 -13.92 14.27
N GLN A 37 -16.45 -13.32 15.46
CA GLN A 37 -17.60 -12.58 15.99
C GLN A 37 -17.51 -11.07 15.70
N PRO A 38 -18.63 -10.36 15.57
CA PRO A 38 -18.63 -8.89 15.46
C PRO A 38 -18.02 -8.23 16.70
N PHE A 39 -17.24 -7.16 16.51
CA PHE A 39 -16.90 -6.24 17.60
C PHE A 39 -18.09 -5.33 17.93
N LEU A 40 -18.05 -4.75 19.13
CA LEU A 40 -18.87 -3.61 19.51
C LEU A 40 -18.10 -2.31 19.24
N MET A 41 -18.82 -1.21 19.01
CA MET A 41 -18.22 0.08 18.64
C MET A 41 -17.23 0.61 19.69
N TRP A 42 -17.41 0.31 20.98
CA TRP A 42 -16.48 0.72 22.03
C TRP A 42 -15.27 -0.20 22.20
N GLN A 43 -15.16 -1.29 21.45
CA GLN A 43 -14.08 -2.29 21.57
C GLN A 43 -12.85 -1.97 20.70
N GLY A 44 -12.62 -0.71 20.36
CA GLY A 44 -11.53 -0.30 19.45
C GLY A 44 -10.13 -0.72 19.92
N ALA A 45 -9.87 -0.74 21.23
CA ALA A 45 -8.58 -1.19 21.76
C ALA A 45 -8.34 -2.69 21.54
N ALA A 46 -9.36 -3.52 21.74
CA ALA A 46 -9.29 -4.95 21.48
C ALA A 46 -9.13 -5.23 19.97
N ALA A 47 -9.86 -4.48 19.15
CA ALA A 47 -9.73 -4.55 17.70
C ALA A 47 -8.32 -4.17 17.21
N ARG A 48 -7.72 -3.12 17.79
CA ARG A 48 -6.34 -2.75 17.45
C ARG A 48 -5.36 -3.86 17.78
N LYS A 49 -5.49 -4.48 18.95
CA LYS A 49 -4.65 -5.62 19.33
C LYS A 49 -4.79 -6.79 18.34
N ALA A 50 -6.00 -7.07 17.86
CA ALA A 50 -6.23 -8.08 16.83
C ALA A 50 -5.59 -7.70 15.48
N ALA A 51 -5.69 -6.44 15.08
CA ALA A 51 -5.06 -5.93 13.86
C ALA A 51 -3.52 -5.96 13.94
N ASP A 52 -2.95 -5.58 15.08
CA ASP A 52 -1.50 -5.68 15.31
C ASP A 52 -1.04 -7.14 15.24
N ALA A 53 -1.79 -8.08 15.83
CA ALA A 53 -1.49 -9.50 15.73
C ALA A 53 -1.55 -10.02 14.28
N GLN A 54 -2.50 -9.54 13.46
CA GLN A 54 -2.59 -9.87 12.04
C GLN A 54 -1.43 -9.27 11.22
N CYS A 55 -0.95 -8.08 11.59
CA CYS A 55 0.11 -7.37 10.88
C CYS A 55 1.54 -7.71 11.34
N GLY A 56 1.69 -8.43 12.45
CA GLY A 56 2.99 -8.85 12.97
C GLY A 56 3.77 -7.72 13.65
N PRO A 57 5.12 -7.81 13.71
CA PRO A 57 5.93 -6.97 14.61
C PRO A 57 5.83 -5.46 14.39
N ARG A 58 5.47 -5.02 13.18
CA ARG A 58 5.29 -3.59 12.86
C ARG A 58 3.90 -3.06 13.20
N GLY A 59 2.93 -3.96 13.41
CA GLY A 59 1.57 -3.63 13.75
C GLY A 59 0.79 -2.96 12.61
N VAL A 60 -0.40 -2.46 12.94
CA VAL A 60 -1.28 -1.77 12.02
C VAL A 60 -0.95 -0.27 11.93
N ARG A 61 -1.01 0.30 10.73
CA ARG A 61 -0.94 1.75 10.51
C ARG A 61 -2.25 2.39 10.91
N SER A 62 -2.33 2.82 12.16
CA SER A 62 -3.47 3.58 12.62
C SER A 62 -3.54 4.97 12.02
N SER A 63 -4.76 5.46 11.83
CA SER A 63 -5.05 6.76 11.25
C SER A 63 -6.33 7.35 11.85
N ILE A 64 -6.56 8.64 11.56
CA ILE A 64 -7.85 9.29 11.88
C ILE A 64 -9.03 8.70 11.08
N TYR A 65 -8.77 7.87 10.07
CA TYR A 65 -9.78 7.24 9.22
C TYR A 65 -10.10 5.79 9.65
N ASP A 66 -9.45 5.31 10.72
CA ASP A 66 -9.78 4.03 11.34
C ASP A 66 -11.22 4.08 11.83
N ARG A 67 -11.98 3.04 11.53
CA ARG A 67 -13.43 3.10 11.73
C ARG A 67 -14.01 1.75 12.09
N PHE A 68 -15.07 1.81 12.89
CA PHE A 68 -15.97 0.69 13.10
C PHE A 68 -17.00 0.64 11.96
N ASP A 69 -17.04 -0.49 11.26
CA ASP A 69 -18.04 -0.78 10.24
C ASP A 69 -19.30 -1.33 10.91
N ARG A 70 -20.32 -0.49 11.07
CA ARG A 70 -21.57 -0.85 11.75
C ARG A 70 -22.37 -1.96 11.05
N ALA A 71 -22.16 -2.16 9.75
CA ALA A 71 -22.89 -3.18 9.01
C ALA A 71 -22.35 -4.59 9.28
N THR A 72 -21.04 -4.71 9.50
CA THR A 72 -20.36 -6.00 9.69
C THR A 72 -19.86 -6.23 11.11
N GLY A 73 -19.79 -5.16 11.91
CA GLY A 73 -19.12 -5.15 13.21
C GLY A 73 -17.61 -5.33 13.12
N ALA A 74 -17.00 -5.13 11.94
CA ALA A 74 -15.56 -5.16 11.78
C ALA A 74 -14.93 -3.80 12.13
N TRP A 75 -13.68 -3.84 12.57
CA TRP A 75 -12.84 -2.63 12.58
C TRP A 75 -11.98 -2.60 11.33
N VAL A 76 -11.90 -1.42 10.72
CA VAL A 76 -11.21 -1.20 9.45
C VAL A 76 -10.09 -0.20 9.65
N TYR A 77 -8.89 -0.59 9.25
CA TYR A 77 -7.67 0.22 9.27
C TYR A 77 -7.22 0.48 7.82
N PRO A 78 -7.57 1.64 7.24
CA PRO A 78 -7.32 1.92 5.83
C PRO A 78 -5.85 1.98 5.45
N GLY A 79 -4.98 2.30 6.41
CA GLY A 79 -3.54 2.35 6.21
C GLY A 79 -2.86 0.99 6.14
N GLY A 80 -3.59 -0.10 6.42
CA GLY A 80 -3.08 -1.47 6.39
C GLY A 80 -1.98 -1.74 7.43
N CYS A 81 -1.13 -2.73 7.16
CA CYS A 81 0.02 -3.04 8.01
C CYS A 81 1.20 -2.07 7.78
N ALA A 82 2.03 -1.88 8.82
CA ALA A 82 3.08 -0.86 8.87
C ALA A 82 4.41 -1.20 8.22
#